data_AF-A0A2B8A156-F1
#
_entry.id   AF-A0A2B8A156-F1
#
_cell.length_a   1.000
_cell.length_b   1.000
_cell.length_c   1.000
_cell.angle_alpha   90.00
_cell.angle_beta   90.00
_cell.angle_gamma   90.00
#
_symmetry.space_group_name_H-M   'P 1'
#
loop_
_entity.id
_entity.type
_entity.pdbx_description
1 polymer ?
#
loop_
_entity_poly.entity_id
_entity_poly.type
_entity_poly.pdbx_seq_one_letter_code
_entity_poly.pdbx_strand_id
1 'polypeptide(L)'
;MPLNRLNHIFGKPEHALESLVTKFGSQEGAYNAVQNAANQALKAGKLTPSPKGILPSGDLGNIINVGGMNVRLIGGRVENGQVILSSFSRKGL
;
A
#
# COMPACT_ATOMS: atom_id res chain seq x y z
N MET A 1 -15.16 -1.05 3.46
CA MET A 1 -13.91 -1.30 4.23
C MET A 1 -14.17 -0.93 5.69
N PRO A 2 -13.60 -1.61 6.70
CA PRO A 2 -13.79 -1.19 8.09
C PRO A 2 -13.10 0.16 8.34
N LEU A 3 -13.83 1.14 8.90
CA LEU A 3 -13.36 2.50 9.20
C LEU A 3 -12.02 2.51 9.96
N ASN A 4 -11.84 1.53 10.86
CA ASN A 4 -10.63 1.36 11.67
C ASN A 4 -9.36 1.16 10.84
N ARG A 5 -9.45 0.53 9.66
CA ARG A 5 -8.29 0.29 8.80
C ARG A 5 -7.87 1.56 8.06
N LEU A 6 -8.84 2.33 7.54
CA LEU A 6 -8.54 3.60 6.89
C LEU A 6 -7.96 4.59 7.89
N ASN A 7 -8.52 4.66 9.10
CA ASN A 7 -7.95 5.51 10.16
C ASN A 7 -6.54 5.05 10.58
N HIS A 8 -6.27 3.74 10.61
CA HIS A 8 -4.93 3.23 10.89
C HIS A 8 -3.88 3.65 9.84
N ILE A 9 -4.28 3.69 8.57
CA ILE A 9 -3.39 3.99 7.44
C ILE A 9 -3.28 5.51 7.21
N PHE A 10 -4.39 6.24 7.23
CA PHE A 10 -4.44 7.66 6.87
C PHE A 10 -4.48 8.60 8.09
N GLY A 11 -4.78 8.10 9.28
CA GLY A 11 -4.81 8.91 10.51
C GLY A 11 -3.44 9.28 11.05
N LYS A 12 -2.35 8.82 10.42
CA LYS A 12 -0.98 9.15 10.78
C LYS A 12 -0.37 10.11 9.75
N PRO A 13 -0.11 11.39 10.11
CA PRO A 13 0.51 12.34 9.19
C PRO A 13 1.91 11.86 8.74
N GLU A 14 2.57 11.07 9.58
CA GLU A 14 3.85 10.42 9.27
C GLU A 14 3.82 9.48 8.06
N HIS A 15 2.66 9.05 7.56
CA HIS A 15 2.61 8.26 6.33
C HIS A 15 2.69 9.11 5.06
N ALA A 16 2.60 10.45 5.16
CA ALA A 16 2.68 11.39 4.03
C ALA A 16 1.72 11.05 2.86
N LEU A 17 0.49 10.66 3.18
CA LEU A 17 -0.50 10.17 2.21
C LEU A 17 -1.45 11.25 1.68
N GLU A 18 -1.36 12.48 2.17
CA GLU A 18 -2.30 13.57 1.83
C GLU A 18 -2.38 13.78 0.31
N SER A 19 -1.25 13.86 -0.39
CA SER A 19 -1.26 14.02 -1.85
C SER A 19 -1.88 12.83 -2.59
N LEU A 20 -1.86 11.63 -1.99
CA LEU A 20 -2.54 10.46 -2.53
C LEU A 20 -4.06 10.60 -2.39
N VAL A 21 -4.51 11.02 -1.20
CA VAL A 21 -5.92 11.30 -0.93
C VAL A 21 -6.42 12.42 -1.84
N THR A 22 -5.67 13.51 -2.00
CA THR A 22 -6.01 14.59 -2.93
C THR A 22 -6.12 14.10 -4.37
N LYS A 23 -5.19 13.26 -4.83
CA LYS A 23 -5.22 12.75 -6.22
C LYS A 23 -6.41 11.84 -6.50
N PHE A 24 -6.75 10.98 -5.55
CA PHE A 24 -7.81 9.97 -5.73
C PHE A 24 -9.15 10.38 -5.10
N GLY A 25 -9.26 11.63 -4.62
CA GLY A 25 -10.48 12.26 -4.10
C GLY A 25 -10.88 11.85 -2.68
N SER A 26 -10.49 10.67 -2.20
CA SER A 26 -10.83 10.17 -0.86
C SER A 26 -9.81 9.16 -0.33
N GLN A 27 -9.86 8.90 0.98
CA GLN A 27 -9.06 7.84 1.61
C GLN A 27 -9.38 6.45 1.02
N GLU A 28 -10.66 6.20 0.73
CA GLU A 28 -11.10 4.97 0.07
C GLU A 28 -10.59 4.87 -1.36
N GLY A 29 -10.67 5.96 -2.13
CA GLY A 29 -10.12 6.03 -3.49
C GLY A 29 -8.62 5.80 -3.51
N ALA A 30 -7.90 6.44 -2.59
CA ALA A 30 -6.46 6.27 -2.41
C ALA A 30 -6.11 4.81 -2.04
N TYR A 31 -6.82 4.22 -1.07
CA TYR A 31 -6.62 2.83 -0.69
C TYR A 31 -6.85 1.87 -1.87
N ASN A 32 -7.95 2.05 -2.60
CA ASN A 32 -8.30 1.22 -3.74
C ASN A 32 -7.25 1.33 -4.86
N ALA A 33 -6.71 2.53 -5.10
CA ALA A 33 -5.64 2.74 -6.06
C ALA A 33 -4.35 2.00 -5.66
N VAL A 34 -3.95 2.08 -4.39
CA VAL A 34 -2.77 1.36 -3.87
C VAL A 34 -3.00 -0.15 -3.92
N GLN A 35 -4.19 -0.62 -3.56
CA GLN A 35 -4.57 -2.04 -3.60
C GLN A 35 -4.51 -2.61 -5.02
N ASN A 36 -5.00 -1.85 -6.02
CA ASN A 36 -4.91 -2.26 -7.42
C ASN A 36 -3.45 -2.30 -7.89
N ALA A 37 -2.68 -1.24 -7.61
CA ALA A 37 -1.25 -1.18 -7.96
C ALA A 37 -0.43 -2.32 -7.31
N ALA A 38 -0.73 -2.67 -6.05
CA ALA A 38 -0.07 -3.78 -5.36
C ALA A 38 -0.41 -5.13 -6.00
N ASN A 39 -1.68 -5.37 -6.37
CA ASN A 39 -2.09 -6.57 -7.07
C ASN A 39 -1.44 -6.68 -8.47
N GLN A 40 -1.31 -5.57 -9.19
CA GLN A 40 -0.59 -5.53 -10.46
C GLN A 40 0.90 -5.81 -10.28
N ALA A 41 1.52 -5.22 -9.25
CA ALA A 41 2.91 -5.46 -8.91
C ALA A 41 3.18 -6.94 -8.55
N LEU A 42 2.26 -7.58 -7.81
CA LEU A 42 2.32 -9.02 -7.53
C LEU A 42 2.27 -9.84 -8.82
N LYS A 43 1.29 -9.58 -9.69
CA LYS A 43 1.13 -10.27 -10.98
C LYS A 43 2.34 -10.09 -11.90
N ALA A 44 3.00 -8.93 -11.84
CA ALA A 44 4.20 -8.63 -12.59
C ALA A 44 5.48 -9.21 -11.98
N GLY A 45 5.39 -9.96 -10.87
CA GLY A 45 6.55 -10.52 -10.17
C GLY A 45 7.44 -9.46 -9.48
N LYS A 46 6.91 -8.24 -9.27
CA LYS A 46 7.64 -7.12 -8.65
C LYS A 46 7.54 -7.10 -7.12
N LEU A 47 6.66 -7.90 -6.54
CA LEU A 47 6.57 -8.08 -5.10
C LEU A 47 7.22 -9.40 -4.70
N THR A 48 8.07 -9.33 -3.67
CA THR A 48 8.79 -10.48 -3.11
C THR A 48 8.24 -10.83 -1.72
N PRO A 49 7.08 -11.51 -1.64
CA PRO A 49 6.60 -12.02 -0.37
C PRO A 49 7.53 -13.12 0.17
N SER A 50 7.59 -13.26 1.49
CA SER A 50 8.27 -14.38 2.14
C SER A 50 7.57 -15.72 1.83
N PRO A 51 8.16 -16.87 2.16
CA PRO A 51 7.51 -18.17 1.98
C PRO A 51 6.14 -18.31 2.69
N LYS A 52 5.89 -17.47 3.70
CA LYS A 52 4.60 -17.40 4.41
C LYS A 52 3.61 -16.39 3.77
N GLY A 53 3.95 -15.84 2.61
CA GLY A 53 3.17 -14.82 1.91
C GLY A 53 3.32 -13.41 2.48
N ILE A 54 4.18 -13.17 3.47
CA ILE A 54 4.28 -11.85 4.13
C ILE A 54 5.10 -10.89 3.28
N LEU A 55 4.59 -9.69 3.02
CA LEU A 55 5.35 -8.65 2.32
C LEU A 55 6.36 -8.00 3.28
N PRO A 56 7.56 -7.65 2.78
CA PRO A 56 8.50 -6.79 3.49
C PRO A 56 7.83 -5.51 4.02
N SER A 57 8.26 -5.07 5.20
CA SER A 57 7.72 -3.91 5.92
C SER A 57 8.84 -2.92 6.31
N GLY A 58 8.46 -1.76 6.84
CA GLY A 58 9.42 -0.72 7.22
C GLY A 58 10.22 -0.21 6.02
N ASP A 59 11.53 0.01 6.18
CA ASP A 59 12.42 0.49 5.11
C ASP A 59 12.69 -0.54 4.01
N LEU A 60 12.45 -1.82 4.28
CA LEU A 60 12.55 -2.89 3.29
C LEU A 60 11.27 -3.06 2.47
N GLY A 61 10.25 -2.24 2.75
CA GLY A 61 8.96 -2.26 2.07
C GLY A 61 9.11 -2.08 0.56
N ASN A 62 8.35 -2.86 -0.20
CA ASN A 62 8.34 -2.74 -1.67
C ASN A 62 7.79 -1.36 -2.08
N ILE A 63 8.49 -0.69 -3.00
CA ILE A 63 8.04 0.58 -3.56
C ILE A 63 7.29 0.29 -4.86
N ILE A 64 6.04 0.72 -4.92
CA ILE A 64 5.17 0.60 -6.09
C ILE A 64 4.78 1.97 -6.61
N ASN A 65 4.49 2.06 -7.91
CA ASN A 65 3.95 3.27 -8.51
C ASN A 65 2.42 3.23 -8.46
N VAL A 66 1.81 4.29 -7.91
CA VAL A 66 0.36 4.44 -7.76
C VAL A 66 -0.06 5.73 -8.43
N GLY A 67 -0.50 5.63 -9.69
CA GLY A 67 -0.88 6.80 -10.49
C GLY A 67 0.23 7.83 -10.61
N GLY A 68 1.49 7.41 -10.85
CA GLY A 68 2.63 8.31 -10.97
C GLY A 68 3.29 8.71 -9.65
N MET A 69 2.80 8.24 -8.50
CA MET A 69 3.43 8.49 -7.20
C MET A 69 4.05 7.21 -6.64
N ASN A 70 5.26 7.31 -6.12
CA ASN A 70 5.89 6.19 -5.41
C ASN A 70 5.22 6.02 -4.03
N VAL A 71 4.89 4.78 -3.68
CA VAL A 71 4.30 4.38 -2.40
C VAL A 71 5.04 3.15 -1.90
N ARG A 72 5.48 3.17 -0.64
CA ARG A 72 6.12 2.05 0.03
C ARG A 72 5.07 1.22 0.77
N LEU A 73 5.00 -0.06 0.44
CA LEU A 73 4.20 -1.02 1.19
C LEU A 73 4.92 -1.35 2.49
N ILE A 74 4.37 -0.92 3.63
CA ILE A 74 4.98 -1.14 4.95
C ILE A 74 4.24 -2.20 5.77
N GLY A 75 3.24 -2.86 5.19
CA GLY A 75 2.56 -3.99 5.79
C GLY A 75 1.52 -4.59 4.86
N GLY A 76 1.50 -5.91 4.80
CA GLY A 76 0.54 -6.67 4.02
C GLY A 76 1.02 -8.09 3.80
N ARG A 77 0.15 -8.91 3.21
CA ARG A 77 0.48 -10.28 2.84
C ARG A 77 -0.19 -10.67 1.54
N VAL A 78 0.25 -11.76 0.94
CA VAL A 78 -0.37 -12.37 -0.22
C VAL A 78 -1.24 -13.52 0.26
N GLU A 79 -2.53 -13.48 -0.08
CA GLU A 79 -3.49 -14.54 0.17
C GLU A 79 -4.23 -14.85 -1.11
N ASN A 80 -4.35 -16.13 -1.48
CA ASN A 80 -5.08 -16.57 -2.68
C ASN A 80 -4.68 -15.80 -3.96
N GLY A 81 -3.39 -15.48 -4.11
CA GLY A 81 -2.86 -14.75 -5.27
C GLY A 81 -3.20 -13.25 -5.30
N GLN A 82 -3.69 -12.69 -4.20
CA GLN A 82 -3.99 -11.26 -4.06
C GLN A 82 -3.22 -10.67 -2.89
N VAL A 83 -2.83 -9.41 -3.02
CA VAL A 83 -2.26 -8.64 -1.92
C VAL A 83 -3.38 -8.22 -0.99
N ILE A 84 -3.22 -8.47 0.30
CA ILE A 84 -4.03 -7.94 1.38
C ILE A 84 -3.18 -6.89 2.10
N LEU A 85 -3.46 -5.62 1.82
CA LEU A 85 -2.73 -4.50 2.41
C LEU A 85 -3.14 -4.27 3.87
N SER A 86 -2.13 -4.06 4.72
CA SER A 86 -2.32 -3.65 6.11
C SER A 86 -1.89 -2.22 6.34
N SER A 87 -0.82 -1.75 5.67
CA SER A 87 -0.35 -0.37 5.75
C SER A 87 0.60 -0.01 4.60
N PHE A 88 0.66 1.28 4.27
CA PHE A 88 1.57 1.86 3.28
C PHE A 88 1.91 3.31 3.64
N SER A 89 3.05 3.78 3.15
CA SER A 89 3.59 5.10 3.47
C SER A 89 4.33 5.69 2.27
N ARG A 90 4.40 7.02 2.23
CA ARG A 90 5.27 7.79 1.32
C ARG A 90 6.41 8.50 2.05
N LYS A 91 6.54 8.34 3.36
CA LYS A 91 7.64 8.92 4.13
C LYS A 91 8.96 8.30 3.67
N GLY A 92 9.93 9.16 3.36
CA GLY A 92 11.26 8.76 2.90
C GLY A 92 11.32 8.30 1.43
N LEU A 93 10.41 8.77 0.58
CA LEU A 93 10.39 8.55 -0.89
C LEU A 93 10.56 9.85 -1.67
#